data_AF-A0A351H6Z4-F1
#
_entry.id   AF-A0A351H6Z4-F1
#
_cell.length_a   1.000
_cell.length_b   1.000
_cell.length_c   1.000
_cell.angle_alpha   90.00
_cell.angle_beta   90.00
_cell.angle_gamma   90.00
#
_symmetry.space_group_name_H-M   'P 1'
#
loop_
_entity.id
_entity.type
_entity.pdbx_description
1 polymer ?
#
loop_
_entity_poly.entity_id
_entity_poly.type
_entity_poly.pdbx_seq_one_letter_code
_entity_poly.pdbx_strand_id
1 'polypeptide(L)'
;MEKTKQELIDGIIEKIGKLPPNGQKAVIFIIDNLDLIKKMCENSDMDSEELDRQIETAKTAKDYTLLALLSAAQTFSANKH
;
A
#
# COMPACT_ATOMS: atom_id res chain seq x y z
N MET A 1 -11.47 -3.07 24.73
CA MET A 1 -11.49 -4.39 24.08
C MET A 1 -10.59 -4.30 22.86
N GLU A 2 -9.52 -5.08 22.83
CA GLU A 2 -8.72 -5.22 21.61
C GLU A 2 -9.54 -5.97 20.56
N LYS A 3 -9.40 -5.56 19.29
CA LYS A 3 -10.04 -6.26 18.18
C LYS A 3 -9.38 -7.62 18.00
N THR A 4 -10.18 -8.64 17.72
CA THR A 4 -9.66 -9.96 17.36
C THR A 4 -8.95 -9.89 16.01
N LYS A 5 -8.04 -10.84 15.75
CA LYS A 5 -7.40 -10.96 14.43
C LYS A 5 -8.42 -11.09 13.29
N GLN A 6 -9.53 -11.78 13.54
CA GLN A 6 -10.60 -11.94 12.56
C GLN A 6 -11.28 -10.60 12.25
N GLU A 7 -11.63 -9.82 13.28
CA GLU A 7 -12.24 -8.49 13.08
C GLU A 7 -11.31 -7.52 12.33
N LEU A 8 -9.99 -7.67 12.48
CA LEU A 8 -9.02 -6.90 11.70
C LEU A 8 -9.00 -7.33 10.23
N ILE A 9 -8.99 -8.63 9.96
CA ILE A 9 -9.03 -9.19 8.60
C ILE A 9 -10.33 -8.77 7.90
N ASP A 10 -11.47 -8.94 8.55
CA ASP A 10 -12.78 -8.57 8.00
C ASP A 10 -12.83 -7.07 7.67
N GLY A 11 -12.30 -6.23 8.55
CA GLY A 11 -12.19 -4.79 8.31
C GLY A 11 -11.27 -4.42 7.14
N ILE A 12 -10.22 -5.20 6.87
CA ILE A 12 -9.36 -5.00 5.69
C ILE A 12 -10.11 -5.40 4.43
N ILE A 13 -10.78 -6.56 4.42
CA ILE A 13 -11.58 -7.05 3.28
C ILE A 13 -12.67 -6.04 2.93
N GLU A 14 -13.39 -5.52 3.93
CA GLU A 14 -14.43 -4.51 3.73
C GLU A 14 -13.88 -3.24 3.07
N LYS A 15 -12.72 -2.75 3.53
CA LYS A 15 -12.07 -1.56 2.96
C LYS A 15 -11.61 -1.79 1.52
N ILE A 16 -11.05 -2.96 1.22
CA ILE A 16 -10.67 -3.34 -0.15
C ILE A 16 -11.92 -3.36 -1.04
N GLY A 17 -13.02 -3.96 -0.58
CA GLY A 17 -14.28 -4.02 -1.33
C GLY A 17 -14.88 -2.66 -1.69
N LYS A 18 -14.54 -1.60 -0.95
CA LYS A 18 -14.97 -0.21 -1.24
C LYS A 18 -14.11 0.50 -2.29
N LEU A 19 -12.98 -0.08 -2.68
CA LEU A 19 -12.13 0.48 -3.73
C LEU A 19 -12.73 0.24 -5.12
N PRO A 20 -12.41 1.07 -6.12
CA PRO A 20 -12.68 0.76 -7.52
C PRO A 20 -12.03 -0.56 -7.96
N PRO A 21 -12.52 -1.23 -9.02
CA PRO A 21 -12.00 -2.54 -9.44
C PRO A 21 -10.48 -2.58 -9.65
N ASN A 22 -9.90 -1.52 -10.21
CA ASN A 22 -8.44 -1.44 -10.39
C ASN A 22 -7.68 -1.23 -9.08
N GLY A 23 -8.29 -0.53 -8.11
CA GLY A 23 -7.75 -0.42 -6.75
C GLY A 23 -7.75 -1.74 -6.01
N GLN A 24 -8.83 -2.52 -6.13
CA GLN A 24 -8.90 -3.87 -5.57
C GLN A 24 -7.80 -4.76 -6.14
N LYS A 25 -7.65 -4.79 -7.47
CA LYS A 25 -6.61 -5.58 -8.16
C LYS A 25 -5.20 -5.17 -7.73
N ALA A 26 -4.93 -3.87 -7.59
CA ALA A 26 -3.64 -3.39 -7.12
C ALA A 26 -3.32 -3.88 -5.70
N VAL A 27 -4.28 -3.79 -4.77
CA VAL A 27 -4.07 -4.27 -3.40
C VAL A 27 -3.88 -5.80 -3.35
N ILE A 28 -4.68 -6.56 -4.11
CA ILE A 28 -4.52 -8.01 -4.22
C ILE A 28 -3.12 -8.35 -4.75
N PHE A 29 -2.65 -7.66 -5.79
CA PHE A 29 -1.31 -7.85 -6.32
C PHE A 29 -0.22 -7.63 -5.25
N ILE A 30 -0.34 -6.59 -4.42
CA ILE A 30 0.61 -6.37 -3.31
C ILE A 30 0.55 -7.50 -2.28
N ILE A 31 -0.64 -7.97 -1.91
CA ILE A 31 -0.82 -9.07 -0.94
C ILE A 31 -0.20 -10.36 -1.48
N ASP A 32 -0.50 -10.73 -2.74
CA ASP A 32 0.00 -11.95 -3.38
C ASP A 32 1.53 -11.93 -3.55
N ASN A 33 2.13 -10.75 -3.61
CA ASN A 33 3.57 -10.56 -3.84
C ASN A 33 4.29 -9.88 -2.67
N LEU A 34 3.72 -9.95 -1.45
CA LEU A 34 4.14 -9.14 -0.30
C LEU A 34 5.65 -9.21 -0.03
N ASP A 35 6.24 -10.41 -0.05
CA ASP A 35 7.67 -10.60 0.22
C ASP A 35 8.58 -9.92 -0.81
N LEU A 36 8.17 -9.94 -2.08
CA LEU A 36 8.91 -9.28 -3.16
C LEU A 36 8.78 -7.75 -3.03
N ILE A 37 7.55 -7.27 -2.84
CA ILE A 37 7.25 -5.85 -2.69
C ILE A 37 8.01 -5.28 -1.50
N LYS A 38 7.98 -5.97 -0.36
CA LYS A 38 8.73 -5.57 0.84
C LYS A 38 10.21 -5.37 0.53
N LYS A 39 10.87 -6.34 -0.12
CA LYS A 39 12.29 -6.21 -0.52
C LYS A 39 12.56 -5.05 -1.48
N MET A 40 11.65 -4.78 -2.41
CA MET A 40 11.79 -3.67 -3.37
C MET A 40 11.60 -2.31 -2.68
N CYS A 41 10.66 -2.24 -1.75
CA CYS A 41 10.23 -1.01 -1.08
C CYS A 41 11.10 -0.63 0.13
N GLU A 42 11.72 -1.60 0.81
CA GLU A 42 12.61 -1.36 1.95
C GLU A 42 13.86 -0.55 1.59
N ASN A 43 14.33 -0.62 0.35
CA ASN A 43 15.54 0.07 -0.12
C ASN A 43 15.24 1.26 -1.05
N SER A 44 14.09 1.90 -0.84
CA SER A 44 13.78 3.16 -1.50
C SER A 44 14.80 4.24 -1.10
N ASP A 45 15.59 4.72 -2.06
CA ASP A 45 16.43 5.92 -1.93
C ASP A 45 15.62 7.24 -2.05
N MET A 46 14.30 7.12 -2.24
CA MET A 46 13.39 8.25 -2.32
C MET A 46 13.20 8.88 -0.94
N ASP A 47 13.40 10.18 -0.84
CA ASP A 47 13.08 10.95 0.36
C ASP A 47 11.55 11.06 0.57
N SER A 48 11.14 11.47 1.78
CA SER A 48 9.72 11.54 2.15
C SER A 48 8.93 12.57 1.36
N GLU A 49 9.53 13.70 0.99
CA GLU A 49 8.83 14.76 0.23
C GLU A 49 8.54 14.30 -1.20
N GLU A 50 9.52 13.66 -1.83
CA GLU A 50 9.34 13.07 -3.15
C GLU A 50 8.31 11.95 -3.15
N LEU A 51 8.32 11.10 -2.11
CA LEU A 51 7.34 10.03 -1.97
C LEU A 51 5.91 10.57 -1.86
N ASP A 52 5.70 11.60 -1.05
CA ASP A 52 4.38 12.23 -0.90
C ASP A 52 3.91 12.89 -2.20
N ARG A 53 4.82 13.56 -2.95
CA ARG A 53 4.50 14.13 -4.27
C ARG A 53 4.07 13.05 -5.27
N GLN A 54 4.76 11.92 -5.29
CA GLN A 54 4.45 10.80 -6.19
C GLN A 54 3.10 10.15 -5.81
N ILE A 55 2.78 10.06 -4.52
CA ILE A 55 1.49 9.54 -4.03
C ILE A 55 0.34 10.41 -4.53
N GLU A 56 0.43 11.73 -4.40
CA GLU A 56 -0.61 12.64 -4.88
C GLU A 56 -0.76 12.61 -6.41
N THR A 57 0.36 12.47 -7.12
CA THR A 57 0.37 12.27 -8.58
C THR A 57 -0.38 10.99 -8.97
N ALA A 58 -0.07 9.87 -8.31
CA ALA A 58 -0.71 8.58 -8.57
C ALA A 58 -2.22 8.59 -8.23
N LYS A 59 -2.61 9.25 -7.13
CA LYS A 59 -4.03 9.45 -6.78
C LYS A 59 -4.78 10.21 -7.87
N THR A 60 -4.21 11.33 -8.33
CA THR A 60 -4.82 12.18 -9.35
C THR A 60 -4.95 11.45 -10.68
N ALA A 61 -3.92 10.70 -11.07
CA ALA A 61 -3.91 9.87 -12.27
C ALA A 61 -4.79 8.60 -12.16
N LYS A 62 -5.27 8.27 -10.95
CA LYS A 62 -5.92 7.00 -10.61
C LYS A 62 -5.06 5.78 -10.98
N ASP A 63 -3.74 5.93 -10.89
CA ASP A 63 -2.79 4.82 -11.02
C ASP A 63 -2.70 4.09 -9.69
N TYR A 64 -3.62 3.14 -9.50
CA TYR A 64 -3.73 2.39 -8.25
C TYR A 64 -2.55 1.46 -8.00
N THR A 65 -1.87 0.98 -9.05
CA THR A 65 -0.70 0.11 -8.91
C THR A 65 0.46 0.92 -8.36
N LEU A 66 0.76 2.06 -8.97
CA LEU A 66 1.80 2.97 -8.48
C LEU A 66 1.47 3.46 -7.07
N LEU A 67 0.22 3.86 -6.81
CA LEU A 67 -0.22 4.31 -5.50
C LEU A 67 -0.01 3.23 -4.43
N ALA A 68 -0.32 1.96 -4.73
CA ALA A 68 -0.13 0.86 -3.79
C ALA A 68 1.36 0.58 -3.52
N LEU A 69 2.22 0.66 -4.54
CA LEU A 69 3.67 0.51 -4.41
C LEU A 69 4.29 1.64 -3.57
N LEU A 70 3.90 2.89 -3.81
CA LEU A 70 4.39 4.05 -3.05
C LEU A 70 3.91 3.99 -1.59
N SER A 71 2.67 3.57 -1.36
CA SER A 71 2.14 3.37 0.00
C SER A 71 2.88 2.25 0.75
N ALA A 72 3.24 1.17 0.05
CA ALA A 72 4.08 0.10 0.59
C ALA A 72 5.49 0.61 0.90
N ALA A 73 6.09 1.39 -0.01
CA ALA A 73 7.38 2.05 0.22
C ALA A 73 7.36 2.94 1.46
N GLN A 74 6.35 3.79 1.63
CA GLN A 74 6.19 4.65 2.81
C GLN A 74 6.09 3.82 4.11
N THR A 75 5.35 2.72 4.06
CA THR A 75 5.16 1.85 5.23
C THR A 75 6.44 1.09 5.60
N PHE A 76 7.14 0.54 4.62
CA PHE A 76 8.34 -0.26 4.88
C PHE A 76 9.59 0.57 5.11
N SER A 77 9.70 1.76 4.50
CA SER A 77 10.79 2.70 4.78
C SER A 77 10.71 3.29 6.20
N ALA A 78 9.50 3.55 6.69
CA ALA A 78 9.26 4.06 8.05
C ALA A 78 9.56 3.04 9.16
N ASN A 79 9.60 1.74 8.84
CA ASN A 79 9.90 0.66 9.79
C ASN A 79 11.42 0.36 9.93
N LYS A 80 12.30 1.28 9.50
CA LYS A 80 13.76 1.19 9.68
C LYS A 80 14.27 1.61 11.07
N HIS A 81 13.37 1.86 12.03
CA HIS A 81 13.68 2.26 13.41
C HIS A 81 13.02 1.31 14.41
#